data_AF-A0A377JU93-F1
#
_entry.id   AF-A0A377JU93-F1
#
_cell.length_a   1.000
_cell.length_b   1.000
_cell.length_c   1.000
_cell.angle_alpha   90.00
_cell.angle_beta   90.00
_cell.angle_gamma   90.00
#
_symmetry.space_group_name_H-M   'P 1'
#
loop_
_entity.id
_entity.type
_entity.pdbx_description
1 polymer ?
#
loop_
_entity_poly.entity_id
_entity_poly.type
_entity_poly.pdbx_seq_one_letter_code
_entity_poly.pdbx_strand_id
1 'polypeptide(L)'
;MVTWQTKSLVQRIFSSLPKGEYWNYLCQRYITKGLPISYEKFVADVNLKVYEPLKVFMEQDKNLSSKVYFEFGAGWDLLAPIGVSLAGMGDIRIVDIRPLVRPNLIQQTLSYYAKCLAGGGGGYRPTRMSGTDSRFTL
;
A
#
# COMPACT_ATOMS: atom_id res chain seq x y z
N MET A 1 -15.04 -3.54 -21.35
CA MET A 1 -14.47 -3.90 -20.03
C MET A 1 -13.72 -5.21 -20.17
N VAL A 2 -12.50 -5.32 -19.63
CA VAL A 2 -11.79 -6.61 -19.58
C VAL A 2 -12.47 -7.47 -18.51
N THR A 3 -13.04 -8.60 -18.90
CA THR A 3 -13.71 -9.50 -17.94
C THR A 3 -12.68 -10.14 -17.01
N TRP A 4 -13.11 -10.52 -15.80
CA TRP A 4 -12.25 -11.21 -14.84
C TRP A 4 -11.69 -12.52 -15.41
N GLN A 5 -12.41 -13.17 -16.34
CA GLN A 5 -11.99 -14.36 -17.06
C GLN A 5 -10.77 -14.09 -17.95
N THR A 6 -10.75 -12.96 -18.66
CA THR A 6 -9.59 -12.58 -19.47
C THR A 6 -8.38 -12.31 -18.57
N LYS A 7 -8.58 -11.64 -17.43
CA LYS A 7 -7.50 -11.40 -16.46
C LYS A 7 -6.95 -12.70 -15.88
N SER A 8 -7.83 -13.65 -15.52
CA SER A 8 -7.39 -14.93 -14.95
C SER A 8 -6.66 -15.79 -15.99
N LEU A 9 -7.11 -15.79 -17.25
CA LEU A 9 -6.42 -16.48 -18.34
C LEU A 9 -5.00 -15.95 -18.54
N VAL A 10 -4.84 -14.63 -18.58
CA VAL A 10 -3.53 -13.98 -18.71
C VAL A 10 -2.63 -14.29 -17.51
N GLN A 11 -3.17 -14.24 -16.29
CA GLN A 11 -2.42 -14.62 -15.08
C GLN A 11 -2.00 -16.09 -15.09
N ARG A 12 -2.83 -16.98 -15.65
CA ARG A 12 -2.51 -18.40 -15.80
C ARG A 12 -1.38 -18.63 -16.78
N ILE A 13 -1.36 -17.87 -17.89
CA ILE A 13 -0.25 -17.87 -18.85
C ILE A 13 1.04 -17.41 -18.17
N PHE A 14 1.02 -16.29 -17.43
CA PHE A 14 2.20 -15.84 -16.69
C PHE A 14 2.66 -16.87 -15.65
N SER A 15 1.75 -17.49 -14.92
CA SER A 15 2.07 -18.52 -13.92
C SER A 15 2.75 -19.76 -14.53
N SER A 16 2.49 -20.06 -15.80
CA SER A 16 3.14 -21.16 -16.53
C SER A 16 4.54 -20.81 -17.07
N LEU A 17 4.93 -19.54 -17.07
CA LEU A 17 6.25 -19.10 -17.54
C LEU A 17 7.30 -19.16 -16.42
N PRO A 18 8.56 -19.52 -16.74
CA PRO A 18 9.66 -19.39 -15.79
C PRO A 18 9.80 -17.92 -15.37
N LYS A 19 9.77 -17.66 -14.06
CA LYS A 19 9.73 -16.31 -13.47
C LYS A 19 8.54 -15.47 -13.95
N GLY A 20 7.35 -16.06 -14.06
CA GLY A 20 6.11 -15.37 -14.47
C GLY A 20 5.85 -14.00 -13.85
N GLU A 21 6.21 -13.82 -12.58
CA GLU A 21 6.10 -12.55 -11.85
C GLU A 21 7.01 -11.45 -12.41
N TYR A 22 8.19 -11.81 -12.89
CA TYR A 22 9.08 -10.88 -13.58
C TYR A 22 8.47 -10.41 -14.90
N TRP A 23 7.85 -11.33 -15.66
CA TRP A 23 7.13 -10.98 -16.88
C TRP A 23 5.90 -10.12 -16.62
N ASN A 24 5.12 -10.45 -15.59
CA ASN A 24 4.00 -9.63 -15.14
C ASN A 24 4.47 -8.22 -14.75
N TYR A 25 5.56 -8.11 -13.99
CA TYR A 25 6.18 -6.83 -13.65
C TYR A 25 6.62 -6.04 -14.90
N LEU A 26 7.32 -6.69 -15.84
CA LEU A 26 7.76 -6.04 -17.08
C LEU A 26 6.56 -5.56 -17.91
N CYS A 27 5.52 -6.39 -18.05
CA CYS A 27 4.29 -5.99 -18.73
C CYS A 27 3.63 -4.82 -18.01
N GLN A 28 3.59 -4.82 -16.67
CA GLN A 28 3.02 -3.71 -15.91
C GLN A 28 3.82 -2.42 -16.02
N ARG A 29 5.14 -2.51 -16.09
CA ARG A 29 6.04 -1.36 -16.20
C ARG A 29 6.07 -0.78 -17.62
N TYR A 30 6.19 -1.64 -18.63
CA TYR A 30 6.48 -1.21 -20.01
C TYR A 30 5.26 -1.22 -20.93
N ILE A 31 4.30 -2.13 -20.71
CA ILE A 31 3.14 -2.29 -21.59
C ILE A 31 1.92 -1.56 -21.03
N THR A 32 1.46 -1.94 -19.83
CA THR A 32 0.28 -1.32 -19.23
C THR A 32 0.59 -0.03 -18.48
N LYS A 33 1.89 0.27 -18.26
CA LYS A 33 2.39 1.47 -17.58
C LYS A 33 1.74 1.73 -16.22
N GLY A 34 1.30 0.67 -15.56
CA GLY A 34 0.71 0.71 -14.22
C GLY A 34 1.74 0.85 -13.10
N LEU A 35 3.03 0.69 -13.43
CA LEU A 35 4.15 0.88 -12.51
C LEU A 35 5.20 1.84 -13.09
N PRO A 36 5.76 2.74 -12.26
CA PRO A 36 5.37 2.98 -10.88
C PRO A 36 4.01 3.71 -10.79
N ILE A 37 3.33 3.60 -9.64
CA ILE A 37 2.04 4.26 -9.43
C ILE A 37 2.19 5.78 -9.46
N SER A 38 1.20 6.50 -10.00
CA SER A 38 1.15 7.96 -9.91
C SER A 38 0.83 8.41 -8.48
N TYR A 39 1.13 9.67 -8.16
CA TYR A 39 0.84 10.22 -6.83
C TYR A 39 -0.67 10.26 -6.54
N GLU A 40 -1.50 10.54 -7.56
CA GLU A 40 -2.96 10.58 -7.42
C GLU A 40 -3.51 9.18 -7.11
N LYS A 41 -2.99 8.17 -7.81
CA LYS A 41 -3.33 6.78 -7.55
C LYS A 41 -2.86 6.35 -6.16
N PHE A 42 -1.67 6.76 -5.75
CA PHE A 42 -1.17 6.52 -4.40
C PHE A 42 -2.13 7.09 -3.35
N VAL A 43 -2.55 8.35 -3.47
CA VAL A 43 -3.50 8.97 -2.52
C VAL A 43 -4.83 8.21 -2.48
N ALA A 44 -5.37 7.84 -3.64
CA ALA A 44 -6.60 7.06 -3.73
C ALA A 44 -6.45 5.67 -3.07
N ASP A 45 -5.36 4.97 -3.35
CA ASP A 45 -5.07 3.65 -2.79
C ASP A 45 -4.81 3.74 -1.27
N VAL A 46 -4.15 4.78 -0.76
CA VAL A 46 -3.97 5.01 0.68
C VAL A 46 -5.32 5.24 1.36
N ASN A 47 -6.20 6.06 0.77
CA ASN A 47 -7.51 6.31 1.34
C ASN A 47 -8.32 5.00 1.45
N LEU A 48 -8.36 4.22 0.37
CA LEU A 48 -9.14 2.98 0.29
C LEU A 48 -8.55 1.83 1.13
N LYS A 49 -7.23 1.64 1.10
CA LYS A 49 -6.56 0.46 1.67
C LYS A 49 -6.08 0.67 3.10
N VAL A 50 -5.87 1.91 3.52
CA VAL A 50 -5.31 2.23 4.84
C VAL A 50 -6.31 3.00 5.67
N TYR A 51 -6.74 4.17 5.20
CA TYR A 51 -7.56 5.07 6.00
C TYR A 51 -8.96 4.51 6.30
N GLU A 52 -9.69 4.06 5.27
CA GLU A 52 -11.04 3.53 5.44
C GLU A 52 -11.10 2.32 6.38
N PRO A 53 -10.24 1.29 6.24
CA PRO A 53 -10.20 0.18 7.19
C PRO A 53 -9.83 0.62 8.60
N LEU A 54 -8.79 1.45 8.76
CA LEU A 54 -8.36 1.90 10.09
C LEU A 54 -9.44 2.73 10.79
N LYS A 55 -10.18 3.57 10.05
CA LYS A 55 -11.27 4.35 10.60
C LYS A 55 -12.31 3.46 11.29
N VAL A 56 -12.73 2.38 10.63
CA VAL A 56 -13.69 1.41 11.20
C VAL A 56 -13.13 0.77 12.48
N PHE A 57 -11.86 0.39 12.49
CA PHE A 57 -11.24 -0.19 13.68
C PHE A 57 -11.09 0.81 14.84
N MET A 58 -10.83 2.07 14.54
CA MET A 58 -10.64 3.12 15.53
C MET A 58 -11.95 3.65 16.11
N GLU A 59 -13.07 3.47 15.42
CA GLU A 59 -14.41 3.70 15.98
C GLU A 59 -14.71 2.73 17.13
N GLN A 60 -14.17 1.51 17.07
CA GLN A 60 -14.37 0.48 18.10
C GLN A 60 -13.33 0.55 19.22
N ASP A 61 -12.06 0.73 18.86
CA ASP A 61 -10.96 0.86 19.82
C ASP A 61 -9.81 1.67 19.22
N LYS A 62 -9.47 2.77 19.90
CA LYS A 62 -8.48 3.76 19.47
C LYS A 62 -7.04 3.29 19.66
N ASN A 63 -6.79 2.23 20.43
CA ASN A 63 -5.44 1.79 20.75
C ASN A 63 -4.85 0.85 19.66
N LEU A 64 -4.36 1.42 18.57
CA LEU A 64 -3.70 0.66 17.49
C LEU A 64 -2.38 -0.01 17.93
N SER A 65 -1.70 0.52 18.94
CA SER A 65 -0.39 0.00 19.38
C SER A 65 -0.47 -1.40 19.99
N SER A 66 -1.64 -1.81 20.47
CA SER A 66 -1.89 -3.15 21.01
C SER A 66 -2.37 -4.15 19.96
N LYS A 67 -2.57 -3.70 18.73
CA LYS A 67 -3.20 -4.49 17.66
C LYS A 67 -2.15 -5.07 16.72
N VAL A 68 -2.55 -6.17 16.09
CA VAL A 68 -1.77 -6.88 15.07
C VAL A 68 -2.44 -6.66 13.72
N TYR A 69 -1.72 -6.08 12.77
CA TYR A 69 -2.09 -6.04 11.37
C TYR A 69 -1.52 -7.25 10.65
N PHE A 70 -2.35 -7.91 9.85
CA PHE A 70 -1.95 -9.06 9.07
C PHE A 70 -2.36 -8.87 7.61
N GLU A 71 -1.40 -8.93 6.70
CA GLU A 71 -1.64 -8.79 5.26
C GLU A 71 -1.07 -9.98 4.48
N PHE A 72 -1.89 -10.47 3.56
CA PHE A 72 -1.48 -11.47 2.58
C PHE A 72 -1.22 -10.80 1.25
N GLY A 73 0.00 -10.94 0.71
CA GLY A 73 0.32 -10.40 -0.60
C GLY A 73 0.46 -8.88 -0.62
N ALA A 74 1.46 -8.32 0.08
CA ALA A 74 1.66 -6.87 0.17
C ALA A 74 2.16 -6.21 -1.14
N GLY A 75 2.24 -7.01 -2.22
CA GLY A 75 2.55 -6.55 -3.55
C GLY A 75 3.99 -6.08 -3.70
N TRP A 76 4.18 -5.08 -4.56
CA TRP A 76 5.52 -4.66 -5.00
C TRP A 76 6.13 -3.54 -4.16
N ASP A 77 5.30 -2.73 -3.49
CA ASP A 77 5.65 -1.40 -3.00
C ASP A 77 5.35 -1.17 -1.50
N LEU A 78 4.76 -2.17 -0.84
CA LEU A 78 4.40 -2.15 0.58
C LEU A 78 3.56 -0.93 0.98
N LEU A 79 2.68 -0.44 0.09
CA LEU A 79 1.86 0.74 0.36
C LEU A 79 1.04 0.60 1.65
N ALA A 80 0.23 -0.47 1.78
CA ALA A 80 -0.64 -0.64 2.93
C ALA A 80 0.12 -0.91 4.25
N PRO A 81 1.13 -1.79 4.31
CA PRO A 81 1.90 -2.02 5.53
C PRO A 81 2.61 -0.77 6.03
N ILE A 82 3.21 0.02 5.13
CA ILE A 82 3.88 1.27 5.50
C ILE A 82 2.84 2.26 6.04
N GLY A 83 1.69 2.40 5.37
CA GLY A 83 0.62 3.30 5.82
C GLY A 83 0.07 2.94 7.21
N VAL A 84 -0.17 1.65 7.45
CA VAL A 84 -0.66 1.15 8.74
C VAL A 84 0.40 1.29 9.83
N SER A 85 1.68 1.11 9.50
CA SER A 85 2.80 1.40 10.41
C SER A 85 2.84 2.87 10.82
N LEU A 86 2.75 3.78 9.85
CA LEU A 86 2.74 5.22 10.11
C LEU A 86 1.52 5.67 10.92
N ALA A 87 0.41 4.92 10.86
CA ALA A 87 -0.76 5.17 11.70
C ALA A 87 -0.59 4.71 13.16
N GLY A 88 0.51 4.04 13.51
CA GLY A 88 0.82 3.62 14.88
C GLY A 88 0.39 2.20 15.24
N MET A 89 0.22 1.32 14.24
CA MET A 89 0.01 -0.12 14.50
C MET A 89 1.25 -0.74 15.16
N GLY A 90 1.03 -1.54 16.21
CA GLY A 90 2.13 -2.08 17.02
C GLY A 90 2.84 -3.30 16.42
N ASP A 91 2.10 -4.21 15.79
CA ASP A 91 2.65 -5.41 15.15
C ASP A 91 2.10 -5.52 13.72
N ILE A 92 2.99 -5.73 12.74
CA ILE A 92 2.66 -5.80 11.32
C ILE A 92 3.29 -7.07 10.77
N ARG A 93 2.42 -8.00 10.35
CA ARG A 93 2.81 -9.30 9.81
C ARG A 93 2.39 -9.38 8.35
N ILE A 94 3.37 -9.56 7.49
CA ILE A 94 3.16 -9.68 6.05
C ILE A 94 3.55 -11.09 5.65
N VAL A 95 2.64 -11.77 4.96
CA VAL A 95 2.90 -13.09 4.40
C VAL A 95 2.73 -13.05 2.89
N ASP A 96 3.80 -13.43 2.21
CA ASP A 96 3.88 -13.43 0.76
C ASP A 96 4.33 -14.82 0.27
N ILE A 97 3.60 -15.39 -0.68
CA ILE A 97 3.96 -16.65 -1.32
C ILE A 97 5.22 -16.47 -2.19
N ARG A 98 5.51 -15.23 -2.61
CA ARG A 98 6.63 -14.85 -3.46
C ARG A 98 7.26 -13.55 -2.93
N PRO A 99 8.59 -13.44 -2.86
CA PRO A 99 9.26 -12.19 -2.45
C PRO A 99 9.23 -11.17 -3.61
N LEU A 100 8.07 -10.55 -3.83
CA LEU A 100 7.86 -9.62 -4.95
C LEU A 100 8.38 -8.22 -4.67
N VAL A 101 8.47 -7.83 -3.41
CA VAL A 101 8.89 -6.51 -2.95
C VAL A 101 10.11 -5.96 -3.71
N ARG A 102 10.00 -4.71 -4.19
CA ARG A 102 11.07 -4.03 -4.92
C ARG A 102 11.54 -2.79 -4.15
N PRO A 103 12.83 -2.71 -3.77
CA PRO A 103 13.37 -1.58 -3.00
C PRO A 103 13.11 -0.21 -3.65
N ASN A 104 13.21 -0.12 -4.97
CA ASN A 104 12.98 1.13 -5.69
C ASN A 104 11.50 1.59 -5.62
N LEU A 105 10.55 0.65 -5.55
CA LEU A 105 9.13 0.98 -5.43
C LEU A 105 8.79 1.35 -3.99
N ILE A 106 9.37 0.66 -3.00
CA ILE A 106 9.28 1.07 -1.60
C ILE A 106 9.81 2.49 -1.41
N GLN A 107 10.98 2.81 -1.98
CA GLN A 107 11.55 4.15 -1.88
C GLN A 107 10.61 5.21 -2.44
N GLN A 108 9.94 4.93 -3.56
CA GLN A 108 8.94 5.83 -4.12
C GLN A 108 7.72 5.97 -3.18
N THR A 109 7.18 4.88 -2.66
CA THR A 109 6.08 4.90 -1.68
C THR A 109 6.44 5.74 -0.45
N LEU A 110 7.64 5.54 0.11
CA LEU A 110 8.14 6.34 1.24
C LEU A 110 8.25 7.82 0.88
N SER A 111 8.74 8.15 -0.32
CA SER A 111 8.81 9.54 -0.78
C SER A 111 7.43 10.20 -0.88
N TYR A 112 6.40 9.43 -1.26
CA TYR A 112 5.03 9.93 -1.31
C TYR A 112 4.43 10.13 0.08
N TYR A 113 4.64 9.20 1.00
CA TYR A 113 4.27 9.40 2.40
C TYR A 113 4.96 10.62 3.01
N ALA A 114 6.27 10.78 2.80
CA ALA A 114 7.02 11.94 3.25
C ALA A 114 6.45 13.25 2.68
N LYS A 115 6.09 13.26 1.39
CA LYS A 115 5.43 14.42 0.75
C LYS A 115 4.08 14.76 1.41
N CYS A 116 3.27 13.75 1.75
CA CYS A 116 2.01 13.96 2.47
C CYS A 116 2.24 14.54 3.87
N LEU A 117 3.23 14.02 4.60
CA LEU A 117 3.55 14.47 5.96
C LEU A 117 4.15 15.89 6.00
N ALA A 118 4.95 16.26 4.99
CA ALA A 118 5.57 17.58 4.88
C ALA A 118 4.59 18.71 4.47
N GLY A 119 3.31 18.41 4.24
CA GLY A 119 2.28 19.42 3.93
C GLY A 119 2.26 19.93 2.48
N GLY A 120 2.99 19.28 1.56
CA GLY A 120 3.17 19.73 0.17
C GLY A 120 2.17 19.17 -0.87
N GLY A 121 1.02 18.65 -0.46
CA GLY A 121 -0.01 18.15 -1.36
C GLY A 121 -1.36 18.78 -1.03
N GLY A 122 -1.74 19.83 -1.76
CA GLY A 122 -3.09 20.39 -1.70
C GLY A 122 -4.11 19.29 -2.01
N GLY A 123 -4.82 18.81 -1.00
CA GLY A 123 -5.92 17.86 -1.18
C GLY A 123 -6.08 16.79 -0.10
N TYR A 124 -5.06 16.46 0.70
CA TYR A 124 -5.23 15.47 1.77
C TYR A 124 -4.41 15.82 3.00
N ARG A 125 -5.09 16.44 3.99
CA ARG A 125 -4.64 16.38 5.39
C ARG A 125 -5.27 15.13 5.97
N PRO A 126 -4.50 14.11 6.41
CA PRO A 126 -5.07 13.13 7.32
C PRO A 126 -5.60 13.93 8.51
N THR A 127 -6.90 13.85 8.76
CA THR A 127 -7.53 14.49 9.91
C THR A 127 -6.72 14.10 11.12
N ARG A 128 -6.07 15.11 11.73
CA ARG A 128 -5.35 14.97 12.99
C ARG A 128 -6.29 14.25 13.93
N MET A 129 -6.04 12.98 14.20
CA MET A 129 -6.85 12.21 15.14
C MET A 129 -6.60 12.87 16.49
N SER A 130 -7.54 13.72 16.88
CA SER A 130 -7.50 14.49 18.11
C SER A 130 -7.69 13.52 19.27
N GLY A 131 -6.57 13.01 19.75
CA GLY A 131 -6.40 12.30 21.00
C GLY A 131 -5.00 12.67 21.47
N THR A 132 -4.92 13.84 22.09
CA THR A 132 -3.80 14.44 22.81
C THR A 132 -2.68 13.46 23.20
N ASP A 133 -1.56 13.47 22.49
CA ASP A 133 -0.25 13.42 23.15
C ASP A 133 0.87 13.91 22.22
N SER A 134 1.71 14.79 22.76
CA SER A 134 2.73 15.57 22.07
C SER A 134 4.01 14.77 21.85
N ARG A 135 3.97 13.71 21.03
CA ARG A 135 5.18 12.95 20.62
C ARG A 135 5.08 12.45 19.18
N PHE A 136 5.12 13.37 18.22
CA PHE A 136 5.48 13.06 16.83
C PHE A 136 6.26 14.25 16.25
N THR A 137 7.57 14.24 16.47
CA THR A 137 8.52 14.74 15.47
C THR A 137 8.72 13.58 14.52
N LEU A 138 8.46 13.87 13.24
CA LEU A 138 7.99 12.98 12.19
C LEU A 138 8.93 11.83 11.81
#